data_AF-A0A1G5LIW0-F1
#
_entry.id   AF-A0A1G5LIW0-F1
#
_cell.length_a   1.000
_cell.length_b   1.000
_cell.length_c   1.000
_cell.angle_alpha   90.00
_cell.angle_beta   90.00
_cell.angle_gamma   90.00
#
_symmetry.space_group_name_H-M   'P 1'
#
loop_
_entity.id
_entity.type
_entity.pdbx_description
1 polymer ?
#
loop_
_entity_poly.entity_id
_entity_poly.type
_entity_poly.pdbx_seq_one_letter_code
_entity_poly.pdbx_strand_id
1 'polypeptide(L)' 'MHLLKAFELDIRFASPNTSASVAIALTRYSQRKDGRLFLTPPCASFEDLEGQINSMQDELGEIRERARRAFQVV' A
#
# COMPACT_ATOMS: atom_id res chain seq x y z
N MET A 1 5.79 -18.00 2.98
CA MET A 1 5.48 -16.76 2.24
C MET A 1 4.02 -16.38 2.50
N HIS A 2 3.78 -15.42 3.38
CA HIS A 2 2.46 -14.79 3.52
C HIS A 2 2.62 -13.34 3.07
N LEU A 3 2.36 -13.07 1.78
CA LEU A 3 2.16 -11.69 1.32
C LEU A 3 0.82 -11.22 1.91
N LEU A 4 0.90 -10.59 3.08
CA LEU A 4 -0.21 -9.86 3.67
C LEU A 4 -0.25 -8.50 2.98
N LYS A 5 -0.89 -8.39 1.81
CA LYS A 5 -1.04 -7.09 1.12
C LYS A 5 -1.59 -6.04 2.09
N ALA A 6 -0.75 -5.08 2.45
CA ALA A 6 -1.06 -3.95 3.33
C ALA A 6 -1.43 -2.71 2.51
N PHE A 7 -1.05 -2.69 1.24
CA PHE A 7 -1.34 -1.62 0.30
C PHE A 7 -2.14 -2.14 -0.89
N GLU A 8 -3.16 -1.38 -1.27
CA GLU A 8 -3.91 -1.60 -2.49
C GLU A 8 -3.94 -0.31 -3.33
N LEU A 9 -3.78 -0.45 -4.64
CA LEU A 9 -3.85 0.67 -5.58
C LEU A 9 -5.28 0.81 -6.11
N ASP A 10 -5.98 1.87 -5.73
CA ASP A 10 -7.28 2.28 -6.29
C ASP A 10 -7.03 3.30 -7.40
N ILE A 11 -7.27 2.90 -8.65
CA ILE A 11 -7.17 3.77 -9.84
C ILE A 11 -8.59 4.09 -10.29
N ARG A 12 -8.94 5.37 -10.28
CA ARG A 12 -10.17 5.88 -10.88
C ARG A 12 -9.81 6.62 -12.15
N PHE A 13 -10.27 6.10 -13.28
CA PHE A 13 -10.07 6.74 -14.56
C PHE A 13 -10.91 8.01 -14.68
N ALA A 14 -10.46 8.93 -15.53
CA ALA A 14 -11.20 10.14 -15.80
C ALA A 14 -12.56 9.80 -16.44
N SER A 15 -13.58 10.55 -16.07
CA SER A 15 -14.86 10.60 -16.77
C SER A 15 -15.07 12.02 -17.31
N PRO A 16 -16.06 12.28 -18.16
CA PRO A 16 -16.32 13.64 -18.68
C PRO A 16 -16.46 14.71 -17.59
N ASN A 17 -16.82 14.31 -16.36
CA ASN A 17 -17.03 15.20 -15.23
C ASN A 17 -16.04 14.99 -14.06
N THR A 18 -15.05 14.09 -14.18
CA THR A 18 -14.09 13.80 -13.11
C THR A 18 -12.69 13.56 -13.65
N SER A 19 -11.68 14.20 -13.05
CA SER A 19 -10.28 13.89 -13.34
C SER A 19 -9.93 12.47 -12.91
N ALA A 20 -8.96 11.85 -13.59
CA ALA A 20 -8.38 10.60 -13.11
C ALA A 20 -7.75 10.84 -11.74
N SER A 21 -7.94 9.90 -10.81
CA SER A 21 -7.36 9.97 -9.47
C SER A 21 -6.78 8.62 -9.09
N VAL A 22 -5.64 8.63 -8.42
CA VAL A 22 -5.03 7.42 -7.86
C VAL A 22 -4.91 7.58 -6.37
N ALA A 23 -5.38 6.56 -5.64
CA ALA A 23 -5.26 6.45 -4.20
C ALA A 23 -4.56 5.14 -3.83
N ILE A 24 -3.83 5.15 -2.72
CA ILE A 24 -3.32 3.94 -2.10
C ILE A 24 -4.16 3.68 -0.86
N ALA A 25 -4.93 2.61 -0.86
CA ALA A 25 -5.69 2.16 0.30
C ALA A 25 -4.79 1.35 1.23
N LEU A 26 -4.92 1.59 2.53
CA LEU A 26 -4.30 0.78 3.56
C LEU A 26 -5.25 -0.34 3.95
N THR A 27 -4.80 -1.58 3.78
CA THR A 27 -5.51 -2.79 4.19
C THR A 27 -4.82 -3.37 5.43
N ARG A 28 -5.60 -4.04 6.30
CA ARG A 28 -5.07 -4.77 7.47
C ARG A 28 -4.22 -3.92 8.44
N TYR A 29 -4.65 -2.68 8.69
CA TYR A 29 -4.08 -1.85 9.74
C TYR A 29 -4.80 -2.06 11.09
N SER A 30 -4.11 -1.74 12.18
CA SER A 30 -4.76 -1.47 13.47
C SER A 30 -4.74 0.03 13.77
N GLN A 31 -5.89 0.58 14.16
CA GLN A 31 -6.00 1.97 14.58
C GLN A 31 -5.94 2.06 16.10
N ARG A 32 -5.03 2.87 16.64
CA ARG A 32 -4.96 3.15 18.07
C ARG A 32 -5.86 4.35 18.43
N LYS A 33 -6.13 4.50 19.73
CA LYS A 33 -6.98 5.58 20.28
C LYS A 33 -6.46 6.99 20.00
N ASP A 34 -5.17 7.12 19.69
CA ASP A 34 -4.52 8.37 19.29
C ASP A 34 -4.67 8.67 17.78
N GLY A 35 -5.46 7.86 17.06
CA GLY A 35 -5.72 8.02 15.64
C GLY A 35 -4.63 7.46 14.72
N ARG A 36 -3.51 6.97 15.26
CA ARG A 36 -2.42 6.41 14.45
C ARG A 36 -2.76 5.02 13.91
N LEU A 37 -2.38 4.77 12.66
CA LEU A 37 -2.52 3.49 11.97
C LEU A 37 -1.21 2.72 12.02
N PHE A 38 -1.28 1.44 12.36
CA PHE A 38 -0.13 0.55 12.45
C PHE A 38 -0.31 -0.57 11.44
N LEU A 39 0.66 -0.71 10.54
CA LEU A 39 0.66 -1.70 9.46
C LEU A 39 1.44 -2.96 9.82
N THR A 40 2.35 -2.86 10.78
CA THR A 40 3.11 -4.02 11.24
C THR A 40 2.33 -4.81 12.29
N PRO A 41 2.30 -6.15 12.21
CA PRO A 41 1.89 -6.96 13.34
C PRO A 41 2.90 -6.81 14.51
N PRO A 42 2.58 -7.30 15.71
CA PRO A 42 3.55 -7.37 16.80
C PRO A 42 4.81 -8.14 16.35
N CYS A 43 5.97 -7.48 16.40
CA CYS A 43 7.28 -8.08 16.11
C CYS A 43 7.99 -8.38 17.44
N ALA A 44 8.58 -9.57 17.57
CA ALA A 44 9.31 -9.97 18.79
C ALA A 44 10.82 -9.75 18.66
N SER A 45 11.32 -9.62 17.42
CA SER A 45 12.73 -9.38 17.11
C SER A 45 12.91 -8.27 16.07
N PHE A 46 14.16 -7.80 15.94
CA PHE A 46 14.53 -6.89 14.86
C PHE A 46 14.39 -7.53 13.49
N GLU A 47 14.77 -8.81 13.36
CA GLU A 47 14.67 -9.57 12.11
C GLU A 47 13.20 -9.66 11.62
N ASP A 48 12.26 -9.88 12.55
CA ASP A 48 10.83 -9.87 12.21
C ASP A 48 10.40 -8.50 11.67
N LEU A 49 10.80 -7.42 12.35
CA LEU A 49 10.47 -6.06 11.95
C LEU A 49 11.09 -5.71 10.59
N GLU A 50 12.35 -6.04 10.39
CA GLU A 50 13.07 -5.84 9.14
C GLU A 50 12.39 -6.60 7.99
N GLY A 51 12.00 -7.86 8.21
CA GLY A 51 11.23 -8.65 7.26
C GLY A 51 9.89 -8.00 6.88
N GLN A 52 9.16 -7.44 7.85
CA GLN A 52 7.92 -6.70 7.58
C GLN A 52 8.17 -5.42 6.76
N ILE A 53 9.22 -4.67 7.10
CA ILE A 53 9.60 -3.45 6.37
C ILE A 53 9.94 -3.77 4.93
N ASN A 54 10.77 -4.79 4.69
CA ASN A 54 11.17 -5.20 3.35
C ASN A 54 9.95 -5.63 2.52
N SER A 55 9.06 -6.44 3.10
CA SER A 55 7.80 -6.84 2.42
C SER A 55 6.93 -5.63 2.04
N MET A 56 6.81 -4.63 2.93
CA MET A 56 6.07 -3.40 2.63
C MET A 56 6.73 -2.58 1.53
N GLN A 57 8.06 -2.52 1.50
CA GLN A 57 8.82 -1.84 0.45
C GLN A 57 8.63 -2.52 -0.91
N ASP A 58 8.65 -3.85 -0.96
CA ASP A 58 8.39 -4.62 -2.17
C ASP A 58 6.98 -4.35 -2.72
N GLU A 59 5.95 -4.36 -1.85
CA GLU A 59 4.57 -4.06 -2.22
C GLU A 59 4.40 -2.64 -2.78
N LEU A 60 5.00 -1.63 -2.14
CA LEU A 60 5.00 -0.26 -2.65
C LEU A 60 5.75 -0.14 -3.98
N GLY A 61 6.82 -0.92 -4.15
CA GLY A 61 7.54 -1.07 -5.41
C GLY A 61 6.63 -1.56 -6.53
N GLU A 62 5.89 -2.66 -6.31
CA GLU A 62 4.92 -3.19 -7.27
C GLU A 62 3.81 -2.18 -7.60
N ILE A 63 3.27 -1.49 -6.59
CA ILE A 63 2.25 -0.46 -6.78
C ILE A 63 2.77 0.68 -7.64
N ARG A 64 4.00 1.16 -7.39
CA ARG A 64 4.63 2.21 -8.19
C ARG A 64 4.78 1.79 -9.66
N GLU A 65 5.21 0.55 -9.91
CA GLU A 65 5.34 0.02 -11.27
C GLU A 65 3.98 -0.09 -11.97
N ARG A 66 2.94 -0.55 -11.26
CA ARG A 66 1.56 -0.62 -11.78
C ARG A 66 1.01 0.77 -12.10
N ALA A 67 1.19 1.73 -11.19
CA ALA A 67 0.77 3.10 -11.39
C ALA A 67 1.47 3.72 -12.60
N ARG A 68 2.79 3.54 -12.74
CA ARG A 68 3.55 4.02 -13.91
C ARG A 68 2.95 3.51 -15.22
N ARG A 69 2.67 2.20 -15.31
CA ARG A 69 2.05 1.61 -16.52
C ARG A 69 0.68 2.21 -16.80
N ALA A 70 -0.15 2.42 -15.77
CA ALA A 70 -1.49 2.98 -15.95
C ALA A 70 -1.46 4.43 -16.48
N PHE A 71 -0.46 5.23 -16.12
CA PHE A 71 -0.31 6.61 -16.58
C PHE A 71 0.50 6.77 -17.86
N GLN A 72 1.25 5.76 -18.31
CA GLN A 72 2.01 5.80 -19.57
C GLN A 72 1.18 5.41 -20.81
N VAL A 73 -0.03 4.89 -20.63
CA VAL A 73 -0.96 4.52 -21.72
C VAL A 73 -1.96 5.65 -22.01
N VAL A 74 -1.86 6.78 -21.30
CA VAL A 74 -2.73 7.97 -21.45
C VAL A 74 -2.06 9.01 -22.33
#